data_AF-A0A151T175-F1
#
_entry.id   AF-A0A151T175-F1
#
_cell.length_a   1.000
_cell.length_b   1.000
_cell.length_c   1.000
_cell.angle_alpha   90.00
_cell.angle_beta   90.00
_cell.angle_gamma   90.00
#
_symmetry.space_group_name_H-M   'P 1'
#
loop_
_entity.id
_entity.type
_entity.pdbx_description
1 polymer ?
#
loop_
_entity_poly.entity_id
_entity_poly.type
_entity_poly.pdbx_seq_one_letter_code
_entity_poly.pdbx_strand_id
1 'polypeptide(L)'
;MSRCFKLVSGLKVNFIKSKFGALGMKSNFRVSYAMVLNCKFLKIPFVYLKISIGFNPRKVATWESVIRKFIKKLSVWKHKIFSISSRIYLINLVLTSLCFFFLSFFKMPNQVVHKIVTL
;
A
#
# COMPACT_ATOMS: atom_id res chain seq x y z
N MET A 1 4.56 -26.11 8.92
CA MET A 1 4.39 -24.72 9.42
C MET A 1 2.92 -24.29 9.49
N SER A 2 2.13 -24.34 8.41
CA SER A 2 0.72 -23.90 8.41
C SER A 2 -0.21 -24.72 9.33
N ARG A 3 0.08 -26.02 9.53
CA ARG A 3 -0.66 -26.88 10.48
C ARG A 3 -0.41 -26.47 11.93
N CYS A 4 0.85 -26.21 12.30
CA CYS A 4 1.22 -25.74 13.64
C CYS A 4 0.58 -24.37 13.94
N PHE A 5 0.60 -23.45 12.98
CA PHE A 5 -0.09 -22.16 13.11
C PHE A 5 -1.58 -22.34 13.40
N LYS A 6 -2.27 -23.17 12.60
CA LYS A 6 -3.71 -23.45 12.81
C LYS A 6 -3.99 -24.08 14.18
N LEU A 7 -3.11 -24.97 14.65
CA LEU A 7 -3.28 -25.62 15.95
C LEU A 7 -3.10 -24.65 17.12
N VAL A 8 -2.14 -23.73 17.03
CA VAL A 8 -1.86 -22.77 18.11
C VAL A 8 -2.83 -21.58 18.09
N SER A 9 -3.15 -21.05 16.91
CA SER A 9 -3.98 -19.84 16.79
C SER A 9 -5.47 -20.11 16.61
N GLY A 10 -5.85 -21.35 16.27
CA GLY A 10 -7.22 -21.68 15.84
C GLY A 10 -7.61 -21.10 14.47
N LEU A 11 -6.73 -20.33 13.82
CA LEU A 11 -7.03 -19.62 12.57
C LEU A 11 -6.61 -20.42 11.33
N LYS A 12 -7.44 -20.35 10.28
CA LYS A 12 -7.13 -20.95 8.97
C LYS A 12 -6.41 -19.93 8.08
N VAL A 13 -5.24 -20.31 7.58
CA VAL A 13 -4.48 -19.51 6.60
C VAL A 13 -5.26 -19.40 5.29
N ASN A 14 -5.40 -18.18 4.77
CA ASN A 14 -6.00 -17.94 3.47
C ASN A 14 -4.90 -17.98 2.39
N PHE A 15 -4.77 -19.11 1.71
CA PHE A 15 -3.77 -19.33 0.64
C PHE A 15 -4.06 -18.57 -0.66
N ILE A 16 -5.26 -17.99 -0.82
CA ILE A 16 -5.59 -17.11 -1.96
C ILE A 16 -4.94 -15.75 -1.77
N LYS A 17 -4.96 -15.22 -0.53
CA LYS A 17 -4.36 -13.93 -0.17
C LYS A 17 -2.89 -14.04 0.22
N SER A 18 -2.51 -15.14 0.86
CA SER A 18 -1.15 -15.35 1.37
C SER A 18 -0.22 -15.80 0.26
N LYS A 19 0.92 -15.13 0.15
CA LYS A 19 1.96 -15.43 -0.84
C LYS A 19 3.33 -15.46 -0.16
N PHE A 20 4.21 -16.31 -0.66
CA PHE A 20 5.58 -16.43 -0.16
C PHE A 20 6.50 -15.47 -0.93
N GLY A 21 7.17 -14.56 -0.23
CA GLY A 21 8.14 -13.64 -0.81
C GLY A 21 9.56 -13.96 -0.34
N ALA A 22 10.51 -13.98 -1.28
CA ALA A 22 11.92 -14.12 -0.97
C ALA A 22 12.77 -13.28 -1.92
N LEU A 23 13.78 -12.60 -1.37
CA LEU A 23 14.73 -11.75 -2.10
C LEU A 23 16.07 -12.48 -2.22
N GLY A 24 16.76 -12.33 -3.37
CA GLY A 24 18.11 -12.89 -3.56
C GLY A 24 18.21 -14.41 -3.71
N MET A 25 17.08 -15.15 -3.73
CA MET A 25 17.10 -16.62 -3.82
C MET A 25 17.05 -17.13 -5.27
N LYS A 26 17.76 -18.22 -5.57
CA LYS A 26 17.70 -18.91 -6.89
C LYS A 26 16.30 -19.47 -7.15
N SER A 27 15.92 -19.57 -8.42
CA SER A 27 14.60 -20.04 -8.89
C SER A 27 14.17 -21.37 -8.28
N ASN A 28 15.09 -22.32 -8.21
CA ASN A 28 14.79 -23.70 -7.79
C ASN A 28 14.33 -23.72 -6.33
N PHE A 29 15.05 -23.02 -5.45
CA PHE A 29 14.65 -22.88 -4.06
C PHE A 29 13.31 -22.17 -3.91
N ARG A 30 13.03 -21.12 -4.69
CA ARG A 30 11.74 -20.41 -4.62
C ARG A 30 10.56 -21.35 -4.87
N VAL A 31 10.69 -22.28 -5.81
CA VAL A 31 9.65 -23.28 -6.12
C VAL A 31 9.55 -24.30 -4.99
N SER A 32 10.68 -24.84 -4.51
CA SER A 32 10.69 -25.79 -3.39
C SER A 32 10.04 -25.22 -2.13
N TYR A 33 10.37 -23.98 -1.74
CA TYR A 33 9.76 -23.33 -0.58
C TYR A 33 8.27 -23.01 -0.79
N ALA A 34 7.88 -22.60 -2.00
CA ALA A 34 6.47 -22.37 -2.33
C ALA A 34 5.64 -23.67 -2.21
N MET A 35 6.19 -24.82 -2.64
CA MET A 35 5.58 -26.13 -2.47
C MET A 35 5.45 -26.53 -1.00
N VAL A 36 6.54 -26.40 -0.22
CA VAL A 36 6.54 -26.75 1.22
C VAL A 36 5.54 -25.90 2.02
N LEU A 37 5.39 -24.63 1.67
CA LEU A 37 4.45 -23.71 2.32
C LEU A 37 3.03 -23.82 1.75
N ASN A 38 2.85 -24.52 0.64
CA ASN A 38 1.61 -24.58 -0.14
C ASN A 38 1.07 -23.17 -0.49
N CYS A 39 1.97 -22.25 -0.81
CA CYS A 39 1.69 -20.83 -1.09
C CYS A 39 2.20 -20.43 -2.47
N LYS A 40 1.50 -19.53 -3.16
CA LYS A 40 2.00 -18.94 -4.41
C LYS A 40 3.19 -18.02 -4.14
N PHE A 41 4.13 -17.95 -5.07
CA PHE A 41 5.24 -17.01 -4.99
C PHE A 41 4.77 -15.56 -5.20
N LEU A 42 5.28 -14.64 -4.38
CA LEU A 42 5.01 -13.22 -4.45
C LEU A 42 5.96 -12.57 -5.46
N LYS A 43 5.40 -12.11 -6.58
CA LYS A 43 6.15 -11.34 -7.56
C LYS A 43 6.33 -9.91 -7.05
N ILE A 44 7.55 -9.39 -7.22
CA ILE A 44 7.89 -7.99 -6.95
C ILE A 44 7.92 -7.28 -8.31
N PRO A 45 7.33 -6.08 -8.44
CA PRO A 45 6.78 -5.28 -7.36
C PRO A 45 5.30 -5.60 -7.03
N PHE A 46 4.88 -5.34 -5.78
CA PHE A 46 3.52 -5.61 -5.29
C PHE A 46 3.01 -4.49 -4.36
N VAL A 47 1.72 -4.51 -4.03
CA VAL A 47 1.10 -3.52 -3.11
C VAL A 47 0.74 -4.18 -1.79
N TYR A 48 1.18 -3.59 -0.68
CA TYR A 48 0.84 -4.00 0.68
C TYR A 48 0.46 -2.78 1.50
N LEU A 49 -0.67 -2.84 2.23
CA LEU A 49 -1.19 -1.71 3.03
C LEU A 49 -1.26 -0.38 2.24
N LYS A 50 -1.58 -0.45 0.93
CA LYS A 50 -1.62 0.68 -0.01
C LYS A 50 -0.25 1.26 -0.40
N ILE A 51 0.83 0.65 0.04
CA ILE A 51 2.22 0.99 -0.27
C ILE A 51 2.74 0.08 -1.37
N SER A 52 3.36 0.66 -2.39
CA SER A 52 3.98 -0.03 -3.53
C SER A 52 5.39 -0.50 -3.18
N ILE A 53 5.53 -1.78 -2.83
CA ILE A 53 6.81 -2.40 -2.47
C ILE A 53 7.56 -2.85 -3.73
N GLY A 54 8.83 -2.47 -3.82
CA GLY A 54 9.70 -2.78 -4.97
C GLY A 54 9.54 -1.84 -6.17
N PHE A 55 8.62 -0.87 -6.10
CA PHE A 55 8.59 0.25 -7.04
C PHE A 55 9.63 1.31 -6.63
N ASN A 56 10.10 2.12 -7.57
CA ASN A 56 11.04 3.20 -7.28
C ASN A 56 10.28 4.44 -6.77
N PRO A 57 10.35 4.79 -5.48
CA PRO A 57 9.62 5.93 -4.92
C PRO A 57 10.13 7.28 -5.45
N ARG A 58 11.29 7.34 -6.12
CA ARG A 58 11.77 8.58 -6.76
C ARG A 58 11.03 8.90 -8.06
N LYS A 59 10.35 7.92 -8.67
CA LYS A 59 9.59 8.12 -9.92
C LYS A 59 8.19 8.63 -9.62
N VAL A 60 7.78 9.72 -10.26
CA VAL A 60 6.42 10.27 -10.15
C VAL A 60 5.34 9.26 -10.52
N ALA A 61 5.59 8.42 -11.53
CA ALA A 61 4.65 7.38 -11.96
C ALA A 61 4.25 6.41 -10.82
N THR A 62 5.17 6.13 -9.88
CA THR A 62 4.88 5.27 -8.72
C THR A 62 3.85 5.90 -7.78
N TRP A 63 3.80 7.23 -7.70
CA TRP A 63 2.89 7.98 -6.85
C TRP A 63 1.52 8.22 -7.51
N GLU A 64 1.35 7.97 -8.80
CA GLU A 64 0.11 8.29 -9.50
C GLU A 64 -1.09 7.47 -8.99
N SER A 65 -0.88 6.21 -8.62
CA SER A 65 -1.91 5.40 -7.96
C SER A 65 -2.29 5.96 -6.59
N VAL A 66 -1.32 6.52 -5.87
CA VAL A 66 -1.52 7.15 -4.56
C VAL A 66 -2.30 8.45 -4.73
N ILE A 67 -1.87 9.35 -5.62
CA ILE A 67 -2.55 10.62 -5.96
C ILE A 67 -4.00 10.36 -6.36
N ARG A 68 -4.27 9.37 -7.23
CA ARG A 68 -5.66 9.03 -7.61
C ARG A 68 -6.53 8.63 -6.41
N LYS A 69 -5.95 7.94 -5.42
CA LYS A 69 -6.67 7.60 -4.18
C LYS A 69 -6.92 8.84 -3.32
N PHE A 70 -6.00 9.80 -3.29
CA PHE A 70 -6.20 11.10 -2.64
C PHE A 70 -7.37 11.84 -3.28
N ILE A 71 -7.36 12.00 -4.60
CA ILE A 71 -8.43 12.67 -5.35
C ILE A 71 -9.78 11.98 -5.09
N LYS A 72 -9.85 10.66 -5.20
CA LYS A 72 -11.08 9.90 -4.96
C LYS A 72 -11.59 10.06 -3.52
N LYS A 73 -10.68 10.16 -2.54
CA LYS A 73 -11.08 10.44 -1.16
C LYS A 73 -11.63 11.84 -1.03
N LEU A 74 -10.92 12.85 -1.53
CA LEU A 74 -11.30 14.26 -1.42
C LEU A 74 -12.59 14.58 -2.19
N SER A 75 -12.82 13.93 -3.33
CA SER A 75 -14.02 14.16 -4.15
C SER A 75 -15.32 13.84 -3.41
N VAL A 76 -15.31 12.88 -2.48
CA VAL A 76 -16.48 12.52 -1.66
C VAL A 76 -16.93 13.70 -0.78
N TRP A 77 -15.99 14.55 -0.33
CA TRP A 77 -16.24 15.66 0.58
C TRP A 77 -16.57 16.96 -0.14
N LYS A 78 -16.53 16.93 -1.48
CA LYS A 78 -16.97 18.05 -2.32
C LYS A 78 -18.50 18.20 -2.31
N HIS A 79 -19.23 17.16 -1.87
CA HIS A 79 -20.69 17.19 -1.75
C HIS A 79 -21.16 18.06 -0.56
N LYS A 80 -22.31 18.72 -0.76
CA LYS A 80 -22.89 19.90 -0.06
C LYS A 80 -23.14 19.79 1.47
N ILE A 81 -22.64 18.77 2.14
CA ILE A 81 -23.06 18.40 3.52
C ILE A 81 -22.33 19.25 4.59
N PHE A 82 -21.19 19.86 4.27
CA PHE A 82 -20.32 20.52 5.25
C PHE A 82 -20.17 22.03 5.03
N SER A 83 -20.06 22.78 6.14
CA SER A 83 -19.70 24.19 6.13
C SER A 83 -18.31 24.41 5.50
N ILE A 84 -18.02 25.64 5.07
CA ILE A 84 -16.73 25.95 4.42
C ILE A 84 -15.55 25.66 5.37
N SER A 85 -15.68 26.05 6.65
CA SER A 85 -14.65 25.91 7.67
C SER A 85 -14.39 24.43 7.99
N SER A 86 -15.45 23.64 8.14
CA SER A 86 -15.32 22.20 8.37
C SER A 86 -14.67 21.48 7.19
N ARG A 87 -14.98 21.88 5.94
CA ARG A 87 -14.35 21.32 4.74
C ARG A 87 -12.85 21.58 4.72
N ILE A 88 -12.41 22.81 4.99
CA ILE A 88 -10.99 23.17 5.02
C ILE A 88 -10.26 22.36 6.10
N TYR A 89 -10.83 22.30 7.31
CA TYR A 89 -10.25 21.52 8.41
C TYR A 89 -10.11 20.03 8.06
N LEU A 90 -11.16 19.42 7.51
CA LEU A 90 -11.17 18.00 7.14
C LEU A 90 -10.20 17.69 5.99
N ILE A 91 -10.13 18.55 4.98
CA ILE A 91 -9.15 18.43 3.89
C ILE A 91 -7.74 18.46 4.46
N ASN A 92 -7.44 19.44 5.33
CA ASN A 92 -6.12 19.58 5.93
C ASN A 92 -5.76 18.36 6.81
N LEU A 93 -6.69 17.89 7.64
CA LEU A 93 -6.51 16.70 8.49
C LEU A 93 -6.22 15.44 7.66
N VAL A 94 -6.99 15.21 6.60
CA VAL A 94 -6.85 14.03 5.74
C VAL A 94 -5.56 14.09 4.91
N LEU A 95 -5.23 15.25 4.33
CA LEU A 95 -3.98 15.44 3.61
C LEU A 95 -2.78 15.23 4.53
N THR A 96 -2.79 15.86 5.70
CA THR A 96 -1.69 15.80 6.68
C THR A 96 -1.48 14.36 7.15
N SER A 97 -2.53 13.67 7.59
CA SER A 97 -2.43 12.28 8.06
C SER A 97 -1.95 11.30 6.99
N LEU A 98 -2.43 11.43 5.74
CA LEU A 98 -2.00 10.58 4.65
C LEU A 98 -0.58 10.92 4.19
N CYS A 99 -0.21 12.19 4.14
CA CYS A 99 1.16 12.61 3.81
C CYS A 99 2.14 12.07 4.85
N PHE A 100 1.83 12.20 6.15
CA PHE A 100 2.64 11.59 7.21
C PHE A 100 2.78 10.08 7.02
N PHE A 101 1.69 9.36 6.74
CA PHE A 101 1.74 7.93 6.51
C PHE A 101 2.71 7.55 5.37
N PHE A 102 2.66 8.23 4.22
CA PHE A 102 3.53 7.90 3.09
C PHE A 102 4.97 8.39 3.26
N LEU A 103 5.16 9.56 3.88
CA LEU A 103 6.49 10.14 4.14
C LEU A 103 7.30 9.31 5.14
N SER A 104 6.65 8.60 6.06
CA SER A 104 7.33 7.65 6.95
C SER A 104 8.03 6.51 6.21
N PHE A 105 7.59 6.14 5.01
CA PHE A 105 8.20 5.05 4.22
C PHE A 105 9.11 5.55 3.10
N PHE A 106 8.74 6.65 2.45
CA PHE A 106 9.42 7.11 1.23
C PHE A 106 9.55 8.62 1.18
N LYS A 107 10.72 9.11 0.75
CA LYS A 107 10.90 10.51 0.41
C LYS A 107 10.10 10.85 -0.86
N MET A 108 9.15 11.77 -0.72
CA MET A 108 8.29 12.19 -1.82
C MET A 108 9.04 13.16 -2.75
N PRO A 109 9.00 12.96 -4.08
CA PRO A 109 9.62 13.90 -5.02
C PRO A 109 8.83 15.21 -5.07
N ASN A 110 9.52 16.34 -5.25
CA ASN A 110 8.91 17.68 -5.24
C ASN A 110 7.75 17.81 -6.25
N GLN A 111 7.86 17.17 -7.42
CA GLN A 111 6.80 17.17 -8.42
C GLN A 111 5.48 16.55 -7.91
N VAL A 112 5.55 15.55 -7.04
CA VAL A 112 4.36 14.94 -6.42
C VAL A 112 3.80 15.86 -5.34
N VAL A 113 4.65 16.54 -4.57
CA VAL A 113 4.23 17.56 -3.60
C VAL A 113 3.44 18.65 -4.31
N HIS A 114 3.98 19.22 -5.38
CA HIS A 114 3.28 20.24 -6.17
C HIS A 114 1.94 19.73 -6.67
N LYS A 115 1.87 18.52 -7.24
CA LYS A 115 0.61 17.94 -7.69
C LYS A 115 -0.42 17.82 -6.57
N ILE A 116 -0.02 17.41 -5.36
CA ILE A 116 -0.92 17.26 -4.20
C ILE A 116 -1.43 18.62 -3.69
N VAL A 117 -0.57 19.62 -3.65
CA VAL A 117 -0.94 20.99 -3.23
C VAL A 117 -1.91 21.64 -4.22
N THR A 118 -1.83 21.29 -5.50
CA THR A 118 -2.72 21.80 -6.55
C THR A 118 -4.02 21.00 -6.73
N LEU A 119 -4.24 19.91 -5.97
CA LEU A 119 -5.49 19.12 -6.01
C LEU A 119 -6.69 19.87 -5.44
#